data_AF-A0A8J5R6Y8-F1
#
_entry.id   AF-A0A8J5R6Y8-F1
#
_cell.length_a   1.000
_cell.length_b   1.000
_cell.length_c   1.000
_cell.angle_alpha   90.00
_cell.angle_beta   90.00
_cell.angle_gamma   90.00
#
_symmetry.space_group_name_H-M   'P 1'
#
loop_
_entity.id
_entity.type
_entity.pdbx_description
1 polymer ?
#
loop_
_entity_poly.entity_id
_entity_poly.type
_entity_poly.pdbx_seq_one_letter_code
_entity_poly.pdbx_strand_id
1 'polypeptide(L)'
;MGEYVIQTGFDIQMGLCETMEEPILVGSALRSFGFVTSDCPPSPGVYGTDGFVIPTDTLPDDFPANQYLFIFEILFEEEKIIEIYEYIHIQ
;
A
#
# COMPACT_ATOMS: atom_id res chain seq x y z
N MET A 1 -1.12 12.12 32.79
CA MET A 1 -2.13 12.59 31.82
C MET A 1 -1.65 12.11 30.48
N GLY A 2 -2.34 11.13 29.89
CA GLY A 2 -1.97 10.59 28.58
C GLY A 2 -2.42 11.57 27.51
N GLU A 3 -1.52 11.96 26.62
CA GLU A 3 -1.83 12.84 25.50
C GLU A 3 -2.86 12.14 24.60
N TYR A 4 -3.94 12.87 24.29
CA TYR A 4 -5.00 12.39 23.41
C TYR A 4 -4.50 12.52 21.97
N VAL A 5 -3.93 11.45 21.42
CA VAL A 5 -3.49 11.43 20.02
C VAL A 5 -4.73 11.17 19.17
N ILE A 6 -5.22 12.20 18.47
CA ILE A 6 -6.25 12.01 17.44
C ILE A 6 -5.58 11.25 16.30
N GLN A 7 -6.02 10.01 16.05
CA GLN A 7 -5.60 9.25 14.88
C GLN A 7 -6.06 10.02 13.63
N THR A 8 -5.12 10.75 13.03
CA THR A 8 -5.30 11.37 11.72
C THR A 8 -4.73 10.41 10.70
N GLY A 9 -5.54 10.01 9.73
CA GLY A 9 -5.15 9.12 8.66
C GLY A 9 -5.73 9.57 7.33
N PHE A 10 -5.19 9.02 6.26
CA PHE A 10 -5.72 9.18 4.92
C PHE A 10 -6.34 7.85 4.51
N ASP A 11 -7.57 7.89 4.00
CA ASP A 11 -8.19 6.77 3.32
C ASP A 11 -8.14 7.04 1.81
N ILE A 12 -7.55 6.13 1.07
CA ILE A 12 -7.37 6.23 -0.38
C ILE A 12 -8.02 5.00 -1.00
N GLN A 13 -9.09 5.23 -1.76
CA GLN A 13 -9.82 4.18 -2.46
C GLN A 13 -9.66 4.39 -3.96
N MET A 14 -9.03 3.43 -4.63
CA MET A 14 -8.78 3.45 -6.06
C MET A 14 -8.94 2.05 -6.65
N GLY A 15 -9.22 1.97 -7.95
CA GLY A 15 -9.23 0.69 -8.64
C GLY A 15 -7.84 0.04 -8.62
N LEU A 16 -7.78 -1.29 -8.53
CA LEU A 16 -6.49 -2.01 -8.55
C LEU A 16 -5.66 -1.68 -9.78
N CYS A 17 -6.29 -1.61 -10.96
CA CYS A 17 -5.61 -1.30 -12.22
C CYS A 17 -5.04 0.12 -12.25
N GLU A 18 -5.82 1.09 -11.78
CA GLU A 18 -5.41 2.50 -11.68
C GLU A 18 -4.26 2.66 -10.68
N THR A 19 -4.33 1.98 -9.54
CA THR A 19 -3.28 1.95 -8.51
C THR A 19 -1.93 1.47 -9.07
N MET A 20 -1.94 0.53 -10.02
CA MET A 20 -0.73 0.03 -10.68
C MET A 20 -0.14 0.99 -11.72
N GLU A 21 -0.89 2.00 -12.17
CA GLU A 21 -0.38 3.02 -13.09
C GLU A 21 0.20 4.22 -12.33
N GLU A 22 -0.23 4.41 -11.08
CA GLU A 22 0.25 5.49 -10.24
C GLU A 22 1.68 5.28 -9.72
N PRO A 23 2.50 6.35 -9.62
CA PRO A 23 3.83 6.31 -9.04
C PRO A 23 3.79 6.36 -7.51
N ILE A 24 2.85 5.64 -6.89
CA ILE A 24 2.70 5.54 -5.43
C ILE A 24 3.32 4.25 -4.89
N LEU A 25 3.62 4.23 -3.58
CA LEU A 25 4.27 3.10 -2.90
C LEU A 25 3.55 1.77 -3.16
N VAL A 26 2.22 1.77 -3.01
CA VAL A 26 1.37 0.58 -3.20
C VAL A 26 1.43 0.09 -4.65
N GLY A 27 1.35 0.99 -5.64
CA GLY A 27 1.48 0.63 -7.05
C GLY A 27 2.83 -0.03 -7.37
N SER A 28 3.91 0.52 -6.82
CA SER A 28 5.25 -0.06 -6.96
C SER A 28 5.38 -1.43 -6.28
N ALA A 29 4.76 -1.61 -5.11
CA ALA A 29 4.72 -2.90 -4.41
C ALA A 29 3.98 -3.95 -5.25
N LEU A 30 2.77 -3.64 -5.73
CA LEU A 30 1.98 -4.54 -6.57
C LEU A 30 2.74 -4.97 -7.83
N ARG A 31 3.40 -4.03 -8.52
CA ARG A 31 4.24 -4.37 -9.68
C ARG A 31 5.39 -5.29 -9.32
N SER A 32 5.99 -5.12 -8.14
CA SER A 32 7.08 -5.98 -7.65
C SER A 32 6.62 -7.41 -7.37
N PHE A 33 5.35 -7.61 -6.97
CA PHE A 33 4.72 -8.93 -6.80
C PHE A 33 4.33 -9.61 -8.12
N GLY A 34 4.58 -8.98 -9.27
CA GLY A 34 4.30 -9.54 -10.59
C GLY A 34 2.95 -9.10 -11.19
N PHE A 35 2.28 -8.12 -10.59
CA PHE A 35 1.08 -7.54 -11.18
C PHE A 35 1.47 -6.61 -12.34
N VAL A 36 0.84 -6.78 -13.50
CA VAL A 36 1.11 -5.98 -14.70
C VAL A 36 -0.17 -5.37 -15.24
N THR A 37 -0.09 -4.13 -15.75
CA THR A 37 -1.25 -3.40 -16.28
C THR A 37 -1.89 -4.11 -17.50
N SER A 38 -1.10 -4.86 -18.27
CA SER A 38 -1.58 -5.67 -19.40
C SER A 38 -2.42 -6.88 -18.99
N ASP A 39 -2.35 -7.31 -17.72
CA ASP A 39 -3.14 -8.41 -17.14
C ASP A 39 -3.96 -7.87 -15.97
N CYS A 40 -4.81 -6.87 -16.27
CA CYS A 40 -5.75 -6.32 -15.30
C CYS A 40 -7.20 -6.57 -15.76
N PRO A 41 -8.06 -7.24 -14.94
CA PRO A 41 -7.76 -7.77 -13.61
C PRO A 41 -6.77 -8.95 -13.64
N PRO A 42 -5.94 -9.12 -12.58
CA PRO A 42 -4.94 -10.18 -12.53
C PRO A 42 -5.57 -11.56 -12.67
N SER A 43 -4.96 -12.41 -13.49
CA SER A 43 -5.40 -13.78 -13.64
C SER A 43 -5.23 -14.57 -12.33
N PRO A 44 -6.06 -15.57 -12.02
CA PRO A 44 -5.85 -16.42 -10.85
C PRO A 44 -4.47 -17.11 -10.90
N GLY A 45 -3.69 -17.01 -9.82
CA GLY A 45 -2.32 -17.53 -9.81
C GLY A 45 -1.59 -17.29 -8.50
N VAL A 46 -0.32 -17.67 -8.47
CA VAL A 46 0.59 -17.39 -7.34
C VAL A 46 1.45 -16.19 -7.71
N TYR A 47 1.33 -15.14 -6.91
CA TYR A 47 2.11 -13.91 -7.01
C TYR A 47 3.14 -13.87 -5.90
N GLY A 48 4.31 -13.30 -6.18
CA GLY A 48 5.41 -13.31 -5.24
C GLY A 48 6.59 -12.49 -5.75
N THR A 49 7.41 -12.04 -4.81
CA THR A 49 8.64 -11.30 -5.11
C THR A 49 9.73 -11.73 -4.14
N ASP A 50 10.96 -11.86 -4.63
CA ASP A 50 12.12 -12.22 -3.81
C ASP A 50 12.63 -11.04 -2.97
N GLY A 51 12.11 -9.83 -3.23
CA GLY A 51 12.41 -8.65 -2.44
C GLY A 51 11.70 -7.41 -2.97
N PHE A 52 11.13 -6.63 -2.06
CA PHE A 52 10.63 -5.30 -2.31
C PHE A 52 11.39 -4.31 -1.42
N VAL A 53 11.95 -3.27 -2.02
CA VAL A 53 12.58 -2.17 -1.30
C VAL A 53 11.62 -0.99 -1.36
N ILE A 54 11.24 -0.48 -0.19
CA ILE A 54 10.42 0.73 -0.09
C ILE A 54 11.25 1.90 -0.65
N PRO A 55 10.79 2.60 -1.71
CA PRO A 55 11.47 3.77 -2.25
C PRO A 55 11.32 4.96 -1.30
N THR A 56 12.18 5.01 -0.28
CA THR A 56 12.16 6.05 0.76
C THR A 56 12.49 7.44 0.21
N ASP A 57 13.11 7.52 -0.96
CA ASP A 57 13.40 8.75 -1.71
C ASP A 57 12.13 9.44 -2.24
N THR A 58 10.99 8.76 -2.24
CA THR A 58 9.68 9.32 -2.63
C THR A 58 8.89 9.90 -1.46
N LEU A 59 9.36 9.71 -0.22
CA LEU A 59 8.73 10.28 0.95
C LEU A 59 9.03 11.79 1.02
N PRO A 60 8.05 12.64 1.40
CA PRO A 60 8.32 14.05 1.64
C PRO A 60 9.44 14.25 2.65
N ASP A 61 10.32 15.24 2.45
CA ASP A 61 11.43 15.53 3.38
C ASP A 61 10.92 15.84 4.80
N ASP A 62 9.71 16.40 4.91
CA ASP A 62 9.05 16.72 6.17
C ASP A 62 8.17 15.57 6.71
N PHE A 63 8.34 14.33 6.22
CA PHE A 63 7.58 13.20 6.72
C PHE A 63 7.95 12.93 8.18
N PRO A 64 7.00 13.01 9.14
CA PRO A 64 7.35 12.98 10.55
C PRO A 64 7.99 11.64 10.98
N ALA A 65 9.00 11.72 11.83
CA ALA A 65 9.48 10.54 12.55
C ALA A 65 8.39 10.09 13.55
N ASN A 66 7.73 8.97 13.27
CA ASN A 66 6.68 8.42 14.10
C ASN A 66 6.44 6.93 13.81
N GLN A 67 5.49 6.33 14.53
CA GLN A 67 4.91 5.02 14.20
C GLN A 67 3.63 5.21 13.38
N TYR A 68 3.57 4.54 12.25
CA TYR A 68 2.48 4.58 11.29
C TYR A 68 1.84 3.20 11.18
N LEU A 69 0.51 3.16 11.13
CA LEU A 69 -0.24 1.97 10.74
C LEU A 69 -0.67 2.15 9.28
N PHE A 70 -0.21 1.25 8.43
CA PHE A 70 -0.67 1.11 7.06
C PHE A 70 -1.70 -0.02 7.01
N ILE A 71 -2.88 0.30 6.48
CA ILE A 71 -3.94 -0.67 6.24
C ILE A 71 -4.10 -0.77 4.73
N PHE A 72 -3.94 -1.97 4.18
CA PHE A 72 -4.13 -2.22 2.77
C PHE A 72 -5.24 -3.26 2.59
N GLU A 73 -6.24 -2.89 1.80
CA GLU A 73 -7.41 -3.72 1.53
C GLU A 73 -7.59 -3.87 0.03
N ILE A 74 -7.86 -5.10 -0.42
CA ILE A 74 -8.34 -5.34 -1.79
C ILE A 74 -9.75 -5.89 -1.68
N LEU A 75 -10.66 -5.27 -2.42
CA LEU A 75 -12.06 -5.67 -2.54
C LEU A 75 -12.34 -6.19 -3.95
N PHE A 76 -13.17 -7.21 -4.05
CA PHE A 76 -13.75 -7.69 -5.29
C PHE A 76 -15.27 -7.73 -5.13
N GLU A 77 -16.01 -7.01 -5.97
CA GLU A 77 -17.48 -6.90 -5.86
C GLU A 77 -17.96 -6.50 -4.45
N GLU A 78 -17.27 -5.56 -3.80
CA GLU A 78 -17.49 -5.10 -2.42
C GLU A 78 -17.15 -6.12 -1.31
N GLU A 79 -16.73 -7.33 -1.66
CA GLU A 79 -16.22 -8.31 -0.71
C GLU A 79 -14.71 -8.14 -0.48
N LYS A 80 -14.29 -8.06 0.78
CA LYS A 80 -12.87 -7.95 1.15
C LYS A 80 -12.17 -9.29 0.89
N ILE A 81 -11.20 -9.30 -0.02
CA ILE A 81 -10.42 -10.51 -0.37
C ILE A 81 -9.05 -10.52 0.29
N ILE A 82 -8.44 -9.36 0.51
CA ILE A 82 -7.13 -9.21 1.17
C ILE A 82 -7.23 -8.06 2.17
N GLU A 83 -6.64 -8.27 3.35
CA GLU A 83 -6.50 -7.27 4.40
C GLU A 83 -5.12 -7.42 5.03
N ILE A 84 -4.34 -6.35 5.02
CA ILE A 84 -2.98 -6.33 5.55
C ILE A 84 -2.84 -5.13 6.49
N TYR A 85 -2.26 -5.39 7.67
CA TYR A 85 -1.92 -4.38 8.67
C TYR A 85 -0.41 -4.35 8.85
N GLU A 86 0.22 -3.23 8.53
CA GLU A 86 1.67 -3.02 8.68
C GLU A 86 1.97 -1.86 9.62
N TYR A 87 2.82 -2.10 10.61
CA TYR A 87 3.32 -1.06 11.50
C TYR A 87 4.72 -0.64 11.05
N ILE A 88 4.86 0.58 10.56
CA ILE A 88 6.13 1.13 10.07
C ILE A 88 6.61 2.20 11.05
N HIS A 89 7.89 2.13 11.40
CA HIS A 89 8.54 3.14 12.23
C HIS A 89 9.56 3.91 11.40
N ILE A 90 9.38 5.23 11.32
CA ILE A 90 10.29 6.15 10.64
C ILE A 90 11.09 6.91 11.71
N GLN A 91 12.41 6.94 11.55
CA GLN A 91 13.39 7.52 12.47
C GLN A 91 14.13 8.70 11.83
#